data_AF-A0A318R8Q8-F1
#
_entry.id   AF-A0A318R8Q8-F1
#
_cell.length_a   1.000
_cell.length_b   1.000
_cell.length_c   1.000
_cell.angle_alpha   90.00
_cell.angle_beta   90.00
_cell.angle_gamma   90.00
#
_symmetry.space_group_name_H-M   'P 1'
#
loop_
_entity.id
_entity.type
_entity.pdbx_description
1 polymer ?
#
loop_
_entity_poly.entity_id
_entity_poly.type
_entity_poly.pdbx_seq_one_letter_code
_entity_poly.pdbx_strand_id
1 'polypeptide(L)'
;MSKKRKRISRRRLAGQRVMSHVPIFHLGTGQHKPVTAARRFIAEEGLFAPAILNVRRNEHTTDRFFWGEKGLFSAQYAEENHFLFPSLRIIVEFLGEDKIFAGLELTADDWEEIEEYEYAFV
;
A
#
# COMPACT_ATOMS: atom_id res chain seq x y z
N MET A 1 -1.73 5.54 -28.94
CA MET A 1 -0.83 6.27 -28.03
C MET A 1 -0.53 5.40 -26.82
N SER A 2 0.68 4.85 -26.71
CA SER A 2 1.07 4.09 -25.52
C SER A 2 1.12 5.05 -24.32
N LYS A 3 0.20 4.89 -23.36
CA LYS A 3 0.25 5.66 -22.10
C LYS A 3 1.55 5.27 -21.40
N LYS A 4 2.55 6.15 -21.49
CA LYS A 4 3.85 5.99 -20.82
C LYS A 4 3.54 5.72 -19.34
N ARG A 5 3.85 4.50 -18.86
CA ARG A 5 3.58 4.13 -17.46
C ARG A 5 4.32 5.09 -16.56
N LYS A 6 3.61 5.72 -15.61
CA LYS A 6 4.23 6.59 -14.61
C LYS A 6 5.30 5.76 -13.87
N ARG A 7 6.53 6.26 -13.82
CA ARG A 7 7.63 5.64 -13.06
C ARG A 7 7.16 5.47 -11.62
N ILE A 8 7.28 4.25 -11.08
CA ILE A 8 7.01 3.97 -9.68
C ILE A 8 8.23 4.45 -8.90
N SER A 9 8.04 5.29 -7.88
CA SER A 9 9.13 5.75 -7.03
C SER A 9 9.71 4.59 -6.22
N ARG A 10 11.00 4.65 -5.86
CA ARG A 10 11.64 3.62 -5.02
C ARG A 10 10.92 3.45 -3.69
N ARG A 11 10.51 4.57 -3.08
CA ARG A 11 9.68 4.57 -1.86
C ARG A 11 8.39 3.77 -2.03
N ARG A 12 7.71 3.90 -3.17
CA ARG A 12 6.52 3.10 -3.46
C ARG A 12 6.86 1.63 -3.75
N LEU A 13 8.00 1.33 -4.38
CA LEU A 13 8.48 -0.05 -4.56
C LEU A 13 8.80 -0.71 -3.21
N ALA A 14 9.46 0.00 -2.30
CA ALA A 14 9.69 -0.43 -0.93
C ALA A 14 8.37 -0.75 -0.23
N GLY A 15 7.39 0.16 -0.27
CA GLY A 15 6.07 -0.09 0.29
C GLY A 15 5.33 -1.27 -0.34
N GLN A 16 5.45 -1.47 -1.65
CA GLN A 16 4.90 -2.66 -2.32
C GLN A 16 5.52 -3.96 -1.80
N ARG A 17 6.83 -3.98 -1.55
CA ARG A 17 7.52 -5.15 -0.96
C ARG A 17 7.02 -5.43 0.46
N VAL A 18 6.93 -4.40 1.30
CA VAL A 18 6.38 -4.55 2.67
C VAL A 18 4.95 -5.07 2.62
N MET A 19 4.10 -4.46 1.79
CA MET A 19 2.70 -4.85 1.65
C MET A 19 2.49 -6.25 1.04
N SER A 20 3.50 -6.82 0.36
CA SER A 20 3.43 -8.19 -0.16
C SER A 20 3.38 -9.26 0.93
N HIS A 21 3.76 -8.90 2.16
CA HIS A 21 3.67 -9.76 3.33
C HIS A 21 2.37 -9.60 4.12
N VAL A 22 1.47 -8.71 3.68
CA VAL A 22 0.16 -8.50 4.31
C VAL A 22 -0.87 -9.46 3.72
N PRO A 23 -1.75 -10.09 4.54
CA PRO A 23 -2.82 -10.95 4.04
C PRO A 23 -3.72 -10.26 3.01
N ILE A 24 -4.05 -10.96 1.92
CA ILE A 24 -4.84 -10.43 0.81
C ILE A 24 -6.17 -11.17 0.72
N PHE A 25 -7.26 -10.41 0.72
CA PHE A 25 -8.63 -10.90 0.56
C PHE A 25 -9.22 -10.39 -0.76
N HIS A 26 -10.02 -11.23 -1.41
CA HIS A 26 -10.66 -10.93 -2.68
C HIS A 26 -12.18 -11.00 -2.51
N LEU A 27 -12.88 -9.96 -2.96
CA LEU A 27 -14.34 -9.89 -2.87
C LEU A 27 -14.94 -9.15 -4.06
N GLY A 28 -16.21 -9.41 -4.34
CA GLY A 28 -17.00 -8.64 -5.30
C GLY A 28 -17.63 -7.40 -4.66
N THR A 29 -17.78 -6.34 -5.43
CA THR A 29 -18.48 -5.12 -4.98
C THR A 29 -19.98 -5.36 -4.71
N GLY A 30 -20.61 -6.28 -5.43
CA GLY A 30 -22.05 -6.53 -5.35
C GLY A 30 -22.86 -5.28 -5.68
N GLN A 31 -23.83 -4.93 -4.82
CA GLN A 31 -24.71 -3.77 -4.98
C GLN A 31 -24.19 -2.50 -4.29
N HIS A 32 -23.00 -2.54 -3.67
CA HIS A 32 -22.47 -1.43 -2.88
C HIS A 32 -21.40 -0.65 -3.64
N LYS A 33 -20.95 0.49 -3.11
CA LYS A 33 -19.69 1.07 -3.58
C LYS A 33 -18.52 0.21 -3.06
N PRO A 34 -17.39 0.12 -3.77
CA PRO A 34 -16.28 -0.76 -3.38
C PRO A 34 -15.77 -0.54 -1.94
N VAL A 35 -15.64 0.72 -1.50
CA VAL A 35 -15.25 1.07 -0.13
C VAL A 35 -16.26 0.59 0.91
N THR A 36 -17.56 0.64 0.59
CA THR A 36 -18.63 0.15 1.46
C THR A 36 -18.62 -1.37 1.53
N ALA A 37 -18.43 -2.06 0.40
CA ALA A 37 -18.29 -3.51 0.35
C ALA A 37 -17.09 -3.99 1.19
N ALA A 38 -15.93 -3.33 1.07
CA ALA A 38 -14.76 -3.61 1.88
C ALA A 38 -15.04 -3.46 3.39
N ARG A 39 -15.68 -2.36 3.81
CA ARG A 39 -16.01 -2.14 5.23
C ARG A 39 -16.98 -3.18 5.79
N ARG A 40 -18.00 -3.58 4.99
CA ARG A 40 -18.93 -4.63 5.38
C ARG A 40 -18.21 -5.96 5.55
N PHE A 41 -17.36 -6.33 4.57
CA PHE A 41 -16.58 -7.55 4.64
C PHE A 41 -15.65 -7.61 5.85
N ILE A 42 -14.97 -6.51 6.19
CA ILE A 42 -14.15 -6.41 7.40
C ILE A 42 -14.98 -6.69 8.67
N ALA A 43 -16.19 -6.11 8.76
CA ALA A 43 -17.06 -6.26 9.91
C ALA A 43 -17.70 -7.65 10.00
N GLU A 44 -18.11 -8.22 8.87
CA GLU A 44 -18.78 -9.52 8.77
C GLU A 44 -17.80 -10.67 9.04
N GLU A 45 -16.59 -10.61 8.49
CA GLU A 45 -15.55 -11.63 8.69
C GLU A 45 -14.69 -11.39 9.96
N GLY A 46 -14.86 -10.24 10.61
CA GLY A 46 -14.07 -9.88 11.80
C GLY A 46 -12.57 -9.72 11.52
N LEU A 47 -12.21 -9.09 10.40
CA LEU A 47 -10.81 -8.99 9.97
C LEU A 47 -9.97 -8.08 10.87
N PHE A 48 -8.80 -8.59 11.26
CA PHE A 48 -7.78 -7.81 11.96
C PHE A 48 -6.88 -7.07 10.96
N ALA A 49 -6.40 -5.89 11.39
CA ALA A 49 -5.36 -5.17 10.66
C ALA A 49 -3.96 -5.79 10.95
N PRO A 50 -3.00 -5.72 10.01
CA PRO A 50 -3.12 -5.18 8.66
C PRO A 50 -3.71 -6.21 7.67
N ALA A 51 -4.54 -5.74 6.72
CA ALA A 51 -5.06 -6.58 5.63
C ALA A 51 -5.21 -5.80 4.33
N ILE A 52 -5.13 -6.48 3.17
CA ILE A 52 -5.39 -5.90 1.85
C ILE A 52 -6.71 -6.47 1.32
N LEU A 53 -7.58 -5.60 0.82
CA LEU A 53 -8.85 -5.99 0.22
C LEU A 53 -8.86 -5.61 -1.26
N ASN A 54 -8.90 -6.63 -2.12
CA ASN A 54 -9.06 -6.51 -3.56
C ASN A 54 -10.54 -6.62 -3.89
N VAL A 55 -11.20 -5.47 -4.07
CA VAL A 55 -12.63 -5.37 -4.34
C VAL A 55 -12.86 -5.29 -5.84
N ARG A 56 -13.32 -6.38 -6.44
CA ARG A 56 -13.62 -6.46 -7.87
C ARG A 56 -14.92 -5.71 -8.18
N ARG A 57 -14.80 -4.58 -8.88
CA ARG A 57 -15.93 -3.77 -9.33
C ARG A 57 -16.60 -4.38 -10.57
N ASN A 58 -15.80 -4.85 -11.51
CA ASN A 58 -16.24 -5.54 -12.72
C ASN A 58 -15.12 -6.46 -13.21
N GLU A 59 -15.27 -7.04 -14.41
CA GLU A 59 -14.28 -7.98 -14.95
C GLU A 59 -12.87 -7.38 -15.04
N HIS A 60 -12.76 -6.09 -15.36
CA HIS A 60 -11.51 -5.41 -15.70
C HIS A 60 -10.99 -4.46 -14.61
N THR A 61 -11.78 -4.19 -13.57
CA THR A 61 -11.49 -3.15 -12.56
C THR A 61 -11.59 -3.73 -11.17
N THR A 62 -10.49 -3.62 -10.41
CA THR A 62 -10.41 -4.00 -9.01
C THR A 62 -9.86 -2.83 -8.21
N ASP A 63 -10.63 -2.37 -7.24
CA ASP A 63 -10.22 -1.36 -6.27
C ASP A 63 -9.45 -2.04 -5.14
N ARG A 64 -8.24 -1.55 -4.82
CA ARG A 64 -7.38 -2.13 -3.78
C ARG A 64 -7.39 -1.23 -2.54
N PHE A 65 -7.77 -1.79 -1.40
CA PHE A 65 -7.77 -1.09 -0.12
C PHE A 65 -6.81 -1.74 0.87
N PHE A 66 -6.30 -0.94 1.79
CA PHE A 66 -5.49 -1.38 2.93
C PHE A 66 -6.26 -1.09 4.22
N TRP A 67 -6.53 -2.14 4.98
CA TRP A 67 -7.09 -2.08 6.32
C TRP A 67 -5.95 -1.94 7.33
N GLY A 68 -5.82 -0.73 7.88
CA GLY A 68 -4.89 -0.43 8.97
C GLY A 68 -5.63 -0.21 10.28
N GLU A 69 -4.88 -0.11 11.38
CA GLU A 69 -5.43 0.06 12.74
C GLU A 69 -6.35 1.27 12.88
N LYS A 70 -6.07 2.36 12.15
CA LYS A 70 -6.85 3.60 12.19
C LYS A 70 -8.00 3.66 11.17
N GLY A 71 -8.09 2.69 10.26
CA GLY A 71 -9.15 2.65 9.25
C GLY A 71 -8.73 2.09 7.89
N LEU A 72 -9.61 2.32 6.91
CA LEU A 72 -9.46 1.82 5.55
C LEU A 72 -8.88 2.90 4.63
N PHE A 73 -7.75 2.60 4.00
CA PHE A 73 -7.01 3.48 3.08
C PHE A 73 -6.98 2.88 1.68
N SER A 74 -6.62 3.65 0.66
CA SER A 74 -6.27 3.06 -0.63
C SER A 74 -4.94 2.30 -0.50
N ALA A 75 -4.80 1.17 -1.19
CA ALA A 75 -3.56 0.40 -1.14
C ALA A 75 -2.38 1.23 -1.66
N GLN A 76 -2.59 2.04 -2.71
CA GLN A 76 -1.54 2.91 -3.23
C GLN A 76 -1.05 3.94 -2.19
N TYR A 77 -1.96 4.54 -1.41
CA TYR A 77 -1.56 5.47 -0.35
C TYR A 77 -0.72 4.76 0.71
N ALA A 78 -1.09 3.53 1.07
CA ALA A 78 -0.32 2.71 2.00
C ALA A 78 1.06 2.32 1.42
N GLU A 79 1.16 1.99 0.12
CA GLU A 79 2.44 1.71 -0.55
C GLU A 79 3.37 2.95 -0.47
N GLU A 80 2.83 4.13 -0.76
CA GLU A 80 3.58 5.40 -0.77
C GLU A 80 3.94 5.89 0.64
N ASN A 81 3.17 5.52 1.66
CA ASN A 81 3.34 6.01 3.04
C ASN A 81 3.48 4.88 4.05
N HIS A 82 4.09 3.76 3.66
CA HIS A 82 4.14 2.53 4.46
C HIS A 82 4.75 2.73 5.86
N PHE A 83 5.71 3.64 6.01
CA PHE A 83 6.32 3.98 7.30
C PHE A 83 5.38 4.69 8.29
N LEU A 84 4.23 5.21 7.83
CA LEU A 84 3.22 5.80 8.72
C LEU A 84 2.38 4.75 9.44
N PHE A 85 2.49 3.47 9.06
CA PHE A 85 1.68 2.38 9.60
C PHE A 85 2.53 1.51 10.54
N PRO A 86 2.29 1.54 11.87
CA PRO A 86 3.05 0.74 12.84
C PRO A 86 3.06 -0.76 12.52
N SER A 87 1.91 -1.31 12.15
CA SER A 87 1.78 -2.71 11.70
C SER A 87 2.69 -3.08 10.51
N LEU A 88 2.92 -2.17 9.57
CA LEU A 88 3.85 -2.41 8.45
C LEU A 88 5.31 -2.32 8.88
N ARG A 89 5.63 -1.43 9.84
CA ARG A 89 6.97 -1.33 10.41
C ARG A 89 7.37 -2.60 11.15
N ILE A 90 6.45 -3.22 11.90
CA ILE A 90 6.70 -4.51 12.59
C ILE A 90 7.08 -5.60 11.57
N ILE A 91 6.42 -5.64 10.41
CA ILE A 91 6.77 -6.57 9.33
C ILE A 91 8.19 -6.33 8.85
N VAL A 92 8.59 -5.07 8.69
CA VAL A 92 9.94 -4.68 8.27
C VAL A 92 10.99 -5.11 9.29
N GLU A 93 10.76 -4.82 10.56
CA GLU A 93 11.67 -5.17 11.66
C GLU A 93 11.83 -6.69 11.81
N PHE A 94 10.74 -7.45 11.64
CA PHE A 94 10.77 -8.92 11.74
C PHE A 94 11.53 -9.59 10.58
N LEU A 95 11.36 -9.11 9.36
CA LEU A 95 11.98 -9.71 8.17
C LEU A 95 13.41 -9.20 7.93
N GLY A 96 13.72 -8.01 8.44
CA GLY A 96 14.99 -7.31 8.25
C GLY A 96 14.96 -6.36 7.05
N GLU A 97 15.33 -5.11 7.29
CA GLU A 97 15.38 -4.05 6.28
C GLU A 97 16.26 -4.44 5.09
N ASP A 98 17.43 -5.03 5.34
CA ASP A 98 18.37 -5.46 4.32
C ASP A 98 17.74 -6.44 3.32
N LYS A 99 16.83 -7.30 3.78
CA LYS A 99 16.16 -8.29 2.92
C LYS A 99 15.03 -7.67 2.12
N ILE A 100 14.19 -6.86 2.77
CA ILE A 100 13.04 -6.22 2.11
C ILE A 100 13.53 -5.18 1.09
N PHE A 101 14.57 -4.42 1.42
CA PHE A 101 15.06 -3.31 0.60
C PHE A 101 16.28 -3.66 -0.25
N ALA A 102 16.71 -4.94 -0.28
CA ALA A 102 17.77 -5.41 -1.15
C ALA A 102 17.60 -4.93 -2.60
N GLY A 103 18.62 -4.26 -3.15
CA GLY A 103 18.58 -3.71 -4.51
C GLY A 103 17.71 -2.46 -4.69
N LEU A 104 17.26 -1.84 -3.60
CA LEU A 104 16.69 -0.48 -3.58
C LEU A 104 17.69 0.55 -3.01
N GLU A 105 18.99 0.26 -3.08
CA GLU A 105 20.06 1.13 -2.56
C GLU A 105 19.94 2.57 -3.09
N LEU A 106 20.24 3.54 -2.21
CA LEU A 106 20.25 4.96 -2.53
C LEU A 106 21.31 5.21 -3.60
N THR A 107 20.89 5.78 -4.73
CA THR A 107 21.80 6.35 -5.73
C THR A 107 21.88 7.86 -5.54
N ALA A 108 22.92 8.51 -6.07
CA ALA A 108 23.10 9.96 -5.97
C ALA A 108 21.84 10.77 -6.36
N ASP A 109 21.06 10.30 -7.35
CA ASP A 109 19.80 10.90 -7.79
C ASP A 109 18.70 10.97 -6.70
N ASP A 110 18.80 10.18 -5.62
CA ASP A 110 17.75 10.12 -4.59
C ASP A 110 17.91 11.19 -3.49
N TRP A 111 19.09 11.80 -3.37
CA TRP A 111 19.32 12.89 -2.42
C TRP A 111 18.64 14.18 -2.86
N GLU A 112 18.59 14.44 -4.16
CA GLU A 112 17.90 15.61 -4.73
C GLU A 112 16.38 15.55 -4.51
N GLU A 113 15.77 14.36 -4.59
CA GLU A 113 14.33 14.18 -4.36
C GLU A 113 13.96 14.33 -2.88
N ILE A 114 14.84 13.98 -1.94
CA ILE A 114 14.60 14.15 -0.49
C ILE A 114 14.68 15.62 -0.07
N GLU A 115 15.65 16.38 -0.58
CA GLU A 115 15.81 17.82 -0.28
C GLU A 115 14.59 18.62 -0.75
N GLU A 116 14.05 18.33 -1.94
CA GLU A 116 12.87 19.04 -2.47
C GLU A 116 11.63 18.90 -1.55
N TYR A 117 11.49 17.77 -0.83
CA TYR A 117 10.37 17.57 0.09
C TYR A 117 10.59 18.18 1.48
N GLU A 118 11.81 18.24 2.02
CA GLU A 118 12.06 18.95 3.29
C GLU A 118 11.70 20.44 3.17
N TYR A 119 11.94 21.04 2.00
CA TYR A 119 11.58 22.43 1.73
C TYR A 119 10.08 22.66 1.44
N ALA A 120 9.31 21.62 1.10
CA ALA A 120 7.88 21.74 0.80
C ALA A 120 6.99 21.82 2.05
N PHE A 121 7.57 21.68 3.25
CA PHE A 121 6.89 21.76 4.54
C PHE A 121 7.26 23.00 5.39
N VAL A 122 7.91 24.01 4.78
CA VAL A 122 8.16 25.33 5.38
C VAL A 122 7.10 26.34 4.97
#